data_AF-A0A2V9KZ71-F1
#
_entry.id   AF-A0A2V9KZ71-F1
#
_cell.length_a   1.000
_cell.length_b   1.000
_cell.length_c   1.000
_cell.angle_alpha   90.00
_cell.angle_beta   90.00
_cell.angle_gamma   90.00
#
_symmetry.space_group_name_H-M   'P 1'
#
loop_
_entity.id
_entity.type
_entity.pdbx_description
1 polymer ?
#
loop_
_entity_poly.entity_id
_entity_poly.type
_entity_poly.pdbx_seq_one_letter_code
_entity_poly.pdbx_strand_id
1 'polypeptide(L)'
;MKMGPLALGFEAPMFVPYGRKRRDLDKARKGEGNRAFSASAGACVLTKGLVIVPYILEKLRCSAKAARPTFKRRDRLCERDLQLFEAFVTNVGEAVSHEACARLALKRFPKEWEKRASFESAVEEPCTMNLLGAMLLRTGWTDDVTMLSEPCLVVRHQGNSN
;
A
#
# COMPACT_ATOMS: atom_id res chain seq x y z
N MET A 1 19.30 9.92 15.26
CA MET A 1 18.05 9.58 14.54
C MET A 1 17.15 8.81 15.48
N LYS A 2 15.84 9.08 15.49
CA LYS A 2 14.90 8.27 16.29
C LYS A 2 14.89 6.84 15.71
N MET A 3 15.11 5.85 16.57
CA MET A 3 14.93 4.44 16.22
C MET A 3 13.46 4.06 16.44
N GLY A 4 12.91 3.25 15.53
CA GLY A 4 11.53 2.79 15.60
C GLY A 4 11.02 2.24 14.27
N PRO A 5 9.87 1.56 14.28
CA PRO A 5 9.25 1.04 13.07
C PRO A 5 8.95 2.15 12.06
N LEU A 6 9.11 1.85 10.77
CA LEU A 6 8.80 2.75 9.68
C LEU A 6 7.53 2.29 8.97
N ALA A 7 6.65 3.23 8.62
CA ALA A 7 5.50 2.97 7.77
C ALA A 7 5.62 3.82 6.50
N LEU A 8 5.47 3.19 5.34
CA LEU A 8 5.54 3.83 4.03
C LEU A 8 4.32 3.43 3.20
N GLY A 9 3.55 4.44 2.81
CA GLY A 9 2.34 4.27 2.01
C GLY A 9 2.51 4.81 0.60
N PHE A 10 1.95 4.11 -0.38
CA PHE A 10 1.88 4.56 -1.77
C PHE A 10 0.43 4.73 -2.20
N GLU A 11 0.11 5.87 -2.82
CA GLU A 11 -1.22 6.13 -3.40
C GLU A 11 -1.33 5.50 -4.79
N ALA A 12 -1.31 4.17 -4.83
CA ALA A 12 -1.47 3.39 -6.05
C ALA A 12 -1.99 1.99 -5.69
N PRO A 13 -2.77 1.34 -6.57
CA PRO A 13 -3.31 0.01 -6.32
C PRO A 13 -2.23 -1.06 -6.49
N MET A 14 -1.29 -1.14 -5.54
CA MET A 14 -0.06 -1.90 -5.69
C MET A 14 -0.21 -3.42 -5.46
N PHE A 15 -1.43 -3.89 -5.20
CA PHE A 15 -1.77 -5.30 -5.31
C PHE A 15 -3.05 -5.42 -6.13
N VAL A 16 -2.99 -6.23 -7.18
CA VAL A 16 -4.07 -6.37 -8.16
C VAL A 16 -4.59 -7.80 -8.15
N PRO A 17 -5.85 -8.03 -8.51
CA PRO A 17 -6.42 -9.37 -8.53
C PRO A 17 -5.64 -10.38 -9.38
N TYR A 18 -5.60 -11.63 -8.93
CA TYR A 18 -5.04 -12.76 -9.65
C TYR A 18 -6.00 -13.95 -9.64
N GLY A 19 -6.07 -14.70 -10.74
CA GLY A 19 -6.89 -15.91 -10.83
C GLY A 19 -8.41 -15.67 -10.88
N ARG A 20 -8.87 -14.43 -11.07
CA ARG A 20 -10.29 -14.12 -11.27
C ARG A 20 -10.82 -14.71 -12.58
N LYS A 21 -12.15 -14.91 -12.64
CA LYS A 21 -12.85 -15.29 -13.87
C LYS A 21 -12.71 -14.19 -14.92
N ARG A 22 -12.70 -14.57 -16.21
CA ARG A 22 -12.52 -13.66 -17.36
C ARG A 22 -13.35 -12.36 -17.28
N ARG A 23 -14.61 -12.47 -16.87
CA ARG A 23 -15.56 -11.34 -16.78
C ARG A 23 -15.35 -10.40 -15.59
N ASP A 24 -14.44 -10.75 -14.68
CA ASP A 24 -14.20 -10.07 -13.41
C ASP A 24 -12.75 -9.55 -13.28
N LEU A 25 -11.94 -9.69 -14.35
CA LEU A 25 -10.50 -9.35 -14.36
C LEU A 25 -10.24 -7.88 -14.06
N ASP A 26 -11.08 -6.99 -14.59
CA ASP A 26 -10.98 -5.54 -14.47
C ASP A 26 -12.01 -4.96 -13.49
N LYS A 27 -12.76 -5.78 -12.76
CA LYS A 27 -13.73 -5.26 -11.78
C LYS A 27 -13.03 -4.72 -10.53
N ALA A 28 -13.69 -3.77 -9.89
CA ALA A 28 -13.28 -3.23 -8.59
C ALA A 28 -12.97 -4.34 -7.57
N ARG A 29 -11.94 -4.14 -6.76
CA ARG A 29 -11.67 -4.93 -5.55
C ARG A 29 -12.75 -4.65 -4.51
N LYS A 30 -13.01 -5.59 -3.61
CA LYS A 30 -14.00 -5.37 -2.54
C LYS A 30 -13.54 -4.19 -1.69
N GLY A 31 -14.38 -3.16 -1.57
CA GLY A 31 -14.07 -1.92 -0.87
C GLY A 31 -13.87 -0.71 -1.78
N GLU A 32 -13.50 -0.87 -3.05
CA GLU A 32 -13.23 0.27 -3.95
C GLU A 32 -14.48 1.05 -4.39
N GLY A 33 -15.67 0.46 -4.26
CA GLY A 33 -16.92 1.09 -4.67
C GLY A 33 -16.99 1.27 -6.19
N ASN A 34 -17.23 2.50 -6.65
CA ASN A 34 -17.39 2.83 -8.07
C ASN A 34 -16.08 3.21 -8.78
N ARG A 35 -14.92 3.12 -8.11
CA ARG A 35 -13.61 3.47 -8.67
C ARG A 35 -12.68 2.27 -8.65
N ALA A 36 -12.82 1.39 -9.63
CA ALA A 36 -11.98 0.20 -9.77
C ALA A 36 -10.50 0.57 -9.94
N PHE A 37 -9.59 -0.27 -9.42
CA PHE A 37 -8.15 -0.15 -9.64
C PHE A 37 -7.75 -0.06 -11.13
N SER A 38 -8.55 -0.69 -11.99
CA SER A 38 -8.38 -0.79 -13.44
C SER A 38 -8.92 0.42 -14.20
N ALA A 39 -9.72 1.28 -13.55
CA ALA A 39 -10.22 2.50 -14.16
C ALA A 39 -9.07 3.46 -14.47
N SER A 40 -9.30 4.44 -15.34
CA SER A 40 -8.27 5.35 -15.88
C SER A 40 -7.33 5.93 -14.81
N ALA A 41 -7.88 6.46 -13.71
CA ALA A 41 -7.09 7.00 -12.61
C ALA A 41 -6.23 5.93 -11.93
N GLY A 42 -6.82 4.78 -11.56
CA GLY A 42 -6.14 3.67 -10.89
C GLY A 42 -5.02 3.06 -11.75
N ALA A 43 -5.31 2.78 -13.03
CA ALA A 43 -4.33 2.24 -13.98
C ALA A 43 -3.16 3.22 -14.23
N CYS A 44 -3.45 4.52 -14.29
CA CYS A 44 -2.43 5.56 -14.45
C CYS A 44 -1.49 5.62 -13.22
N VAL A 45 -2.04 5.70 -12.00
CA VAL A 45 -1.20 5.77 -10.79
C VAL A 45 -0.48 4.45 -10.50
N LEU A 46 -1.06 3.31 -10.88
CA LEU A 46 -0.39 2.01 -10.87
C LEU A 46 0.88 2.05 -11.74
N THR A 47 0.74 2.52 -12.98
CA THR A 47 1.85 2.62 -13.93
C THR A 47 2.94 3.56 -13.43
N LYS A 48 2.57 4.71 -12.85
CA LYS A 48 3.53 5.60 -12.17
C LYS A 48 4.22 4.91 -11.00
N GLY A 49 3.47 4.14 -10.21
CA GLY A 49 3.98 3.33 -9.10
C GLY A 49 5.06 2.34 -9.54
N LEU A 50 4.92 1.73 -10.73
CA LEU A 50 5.92 0.81 -11.29
C LEU A 50 7.31 1.43 -11.46
N VAL A 51 7.40 2.75 -11.62
CA VAL A 51 8.67 3.48 -11.78
C VAL A 51 9.12 4.09 -10.45
N ILE A 52 8.19 4.72 -9.72
CA ILE A 52 8.50 5.50 -8.52
C ILE A 52 8.88 4.61 -7.34
N VAL A 53 8.13 3.54 -7.11
CA VAL A 53 8.32 2.68 -5.94
C VAL A 53 9.69 2.00 -5.91
N PRO A 54 10.17 1.31 -6.97
CA PRO A 54 11.49 0.69 -6.92
C PRO A 54 12.60 1.72 -6.70
N TYR A 55 12.52 2.91 -7.29
CA TYR A 55 13.47 4.00 -7.03
C TYR A 55 13.54 4.37 -5.54
N ILE A 56 12.38 4.55 -4.90
CA ILE A 56 12.31 4.86 -3.46
C ILE A 56 12.86 3.71 -2.61
N LEU A 57 12.48 2.47 -2.93
CA LEU A 57 12.92 1.28 -2.20
C LEU A 57 14.44 1.09 -2.30
N GLU A 58 15.05 1.31 -3.46
CA GLU A 58 16.52 1.25 -3.62
C GLU A 58 17.24 2.26 -2.74
N LYS A 59 16.79 3.52 -2.75
CA LYS A 59 17.38 4.57 -1.91
C LYS A 59 17.18 4.28 -0.42
N LEU A 60 15.98 3.84 -0.05
CA LEU A 60 15.68 3.48 1.33
C LEU A 60 16.53 2.30 1.82
N ARG A 61 16.80 1.31 0.96
CA ARG A 61 17.62 0.14 1.32
C ARG A 61 19.03 0.55 1.70
N CYS A 62 19.62 1.50 0.97
CA CYS A 62 20.94 2.03 1.27
C CYS A 62 21.00 2.69 2.66
N SER A 63 19.93 3.38 3.05
CA SER A 63 19.84 4.09 4.34
C SER A 63 19.35 3.23 5.50
N ALA A 64 18.59 2.16 5.24
CA ALA A 64 17.91 1.35 6.24
C ALA A 64 18.14 -0.16 6.02
N LYS A 65 19.39 -0.58 5.87
CA LYS A 65 19.79 -1.96 5.53
C LYS A 65 19.23 -3.05 6.47
N ALA A 66 19.01 -2.71 7.73
CA ALA A 66 18.51 -3.65 8.74
C ALA A 66 16.97 -3.75 8.74
N ALA A 67 16.27 -2.91 7.98
CA ALA A 67 14.82 -2.90 7.96
C ALA A 67 14.26 -4.14 7.23
N ARG A 68 13.12 -4.63 7.71
CA ARG A 68 12.44 -5.84 7.25
C ARG A 68 11.07 -5.45 6.70
N PRO A 69 10.83 -5.58 5.39
CA PRO A 69 9.53 -5.25 4.82
C PRO A 69 8.47 -6.22 5.34
N THR A 70 7.25 -5.70 5.53
CA THR A 70 6.07 -6.49 5.87
C THR A 70 4.83 -5.86 5.26
N PHE A 71 3.95 -6.67 4.69
CA PHE A 71 2.59 -6.28 4.33
C PHE A 71 1.59 -6.61 5.42
N LYS A 72 1.93 -7.61 6.25
CA LYS A 72 1.08 -8.11 7.32
C LYS A 72 0.74 -7.00 8.29
N ARG A 73 -0.56 -6.89 8.58
CA ARG A 73 -1.04 -6.22 9.78
C ARG A 73 -0.43 -6.94 10.98
N ARG A 74 0.43 -6.24 11.71
CA ARG A 74 0.98 -6.71 12.99
C ARG A 74 0.40 -5.87 14.11
N ASP A 75 0.02 -6.54 15.19
CA ASP A 75 -0.42 -5.89 16.43
C ASP A 75 0.70 -5.00 16.99
N ARG A 76 1.96 -5.44 16.80
CA ARG A 76 3.15 -4.69 17.17
C ARG A 76 4.21 -4.77 16.08
N LEU A 77 4.62 -3.61 15.57
CA LEU A 77 5.79 -3.50 14.70
C LEU A 77 7.06 -3.43 15.57
N CYS A 78 8.07 -4.18 15.17
CA CYS A 78 9.40 -4.13 15.75
C CYS A 78 10.20 -2.94 15.20
N GLU A 79 11.28 -2.53 15.88
CA GLU A 79 12.11 -1.38 15.47
C GLU A 79 12.66 -1.48 14.04
N ARG A 80 12.81 -2.70 13.52
CA ARG A 80 13.31 -2.97 12.18
C ARG A 80 12.18 -3.14 11.17
N ASP A 81 10.92 -3.14 11.56
CA ASP A 81 9.85 -3.38 10.60
C ASP A 81 9.63 -2.15 9.71
N LEU A 82 9.55 -2.41 8.41
CA LEU A 82 9.09 -1.49 7.39
C LEU A 82 7.70 -1.95 6.93
N GLN A 83 6.66 -1.36 7.52
CA GLN A 83 5.29 -1.61 7.09
C GLN A 83 5.04 -0.90 5.76
N LEU A 84 4.74 -1.68 4.74
CA LEU A 84 4.27 -1.15 3.45
C LEU A 84 2.76 -1.27 3.38
N PHE A 85 2.11 -0.24 2.84
CA PHE A 85 0.65 -0.20 2.70
C PHE A 85 0.22 0.59 1.46
N GLU A 86 -0.99 0.32 0.98
CA GLU A 86 -1.67 1.13 -0.03
C GLU A 86 -2.42 2.28 0.67
N ALA A 87 -2.12 3.52 0.28
CA ALA A 87 -2.84 4.69 0.73
C ALA A 87 -4.04 4.92 -0.21
N PHE A 88 -5.24 4.58 0.23
CA PHE A 88 -6.44 4.73 -0.58
C PHE A 88 -7.18 6.03 -0.23
N VAL A 89 -6.90 7.07 -1.00
CA VAL A 89 -7.39 8.42 -0.71
C VAL A 89 -8.46 8.80 -1.72
N THR A 90 -9.61 9.25 -1.22
CA THR A 90 -10.77 9.59 -2.05
C THR A 90 -11.38 10.93 -1.63
N ASN A 91 -11.92 11.66 -2.60
CA ASN A 91 -12.72 12.89 -2.41
C ASN A 91 -12.06 14.00 -1.58
N VAL A 92 -10.77 14.27 -1.81
CA VAL A 92 -10.05 15.32 -1.06
C VAL A 92 -10.20 16.72 -1.68
N GLY A 93 -11.07 16.89 -2.67
CA GLY A 93 -11.15 18.10 -3.49
C GLY A 93 -10.05 18.14 -4.57
N GLU A 94 -10.32 18.85 -5.67
CA GLU A 94 -9.45 18.90 -6.87
C GLU A 94 -8.09 19.58 -6.62
N ALA A 95 -7.90 20.22 -5.44
CA ALA A 95 -6.73 21.05 -5.12
C ALA A 95 -5.69 20.38 -4.19
N VAL A 96 -5.85 19.11 -3.83
CA VAL A 96 -4.93 18.42 -2.89
C VAL A 96 -3.92 17.57 -3.66
N SER A 97 -2.63 17.81 -3.44
CA SER A 97 -1.55 17.02 -4.06
C SER A 97 -1.56 15.57 -3.56
N HIS A 98 -1.04 14.63 -4.37
CA HIS A 98 -0.88 13.22 -3.98
C HIS A 98 -0.05 13.04 -2.68
N GLU A 99 0.92 13.92 -2.45
CA GLU A 99 1.68 13.94 -1.19
C GLU A 99 0.77 14.27 0.00
N ALA A 100 -0.09 15.29 -0.13
CA ALA A 100 -1.05 15.66 0.90
C ALA A 100 -2.09 14.54 1.13
N CYS A 101 -2.52 13.84 0.08
CA CYS A 101 -3.34 12.63 0.17
C CYS A 101 -2.65 11.56 1.05
N ALA A 102 -1.40 11.20 0.74
CA ALA A 102 -0.65 10.21 1.52
C ALA A 102 -0.47 10.63 2.99
N ARG A 103 -0.23 11.93 3.26
CA ARG A 103 -0.16 12.46 4.63
C ARG A 103 -1.49 12.35 5.38
N LEU A 104 -2.63 12.51 4.69
CA LEU A 104 -3.96 12.34 5.29
C LEU A 104 -4.26 10.88 5.63
N ALA A 105 -3.86 9.94 4.77
CA ALA A 105 -3.93 8.51 5.08
C ALA A 105 -3.08 8.16 6.33
N LEU A 106 -1.87 8.73 6.45
CA LEU A 106 -1.02 8.56 7.64
C LEU A 106 -1.65 9.14 8.92
N LYS A 107 -2.43 10.22 8.84
CA LYS A 107 -3.18 10.73 10.01
C LYS A 107 -4.24 9.73 10.50
N ARG A 108 -4.79 8.91 9.59
CA ARG A 108 -5.78 7.88 9.94
C ARG A 108 -5.13 6.58 10.42
N PHE A 109 -3.89 6.33 10.02
CA PHE A 109 -3.11 5.21 10.51
C PHE A 109 -2.91 5.35 12.04
N PRO A 110 -3.45 4.45 12.87
CA PRO A 110 -3.42 4.64 14.31
C PRO A 110 -1.98 4.75 14.82
N LYS A 111 -1.73 5.74 15.68
CA LYS A 111 -0.42 5.88 16.33
C LYS A 111 -0.27 4.89 17.48
N GLU A 112 -1.38 4.55 18.12
CA GLU A 112 -1.46 3.58 19.20
C GLU A 112 -1.55 2.15 18.64
N TRP A 113 -0.71 1.26 19.15
CA TRP A 113 -0.58 -0.13 18.66
C TRP A 113 -1.86 -0.96 18.87
N GLU A 114 -2.57 -0.76 19.99
CA GLU A 114 -3.86 -1.41 20.30
C GLU A 114 -4.93 -1.14 19.23
N LYS A 115 -4.94 0.08 18.68
CA LYS A 115 -5.89 0.48 17.62
C LYS A 115 -5.48 -0.03 16.24
N ARG A 116 -4.22 -0.43 16.04
CA ARG A 116 -3.77 -1.11 14.80
C ARG A 116 -4.21 -2.56 14.77
N ALA A 117 -4.22 -3.22 15.92
CA ALA A 117 -4.72 -4.58 16.08
C ALA A 117 -6.21 -4.70 15.73
N SER A 118 -6.98 -3.60 15.72
CA SER A 118 -8.39 -3.53 15.27
C SER A 118 -8.60 -2.82 13.92
N PHE A 119 -7.55 -2.35 13.24
CA PHE A 119 -7.68 -1.61 11.98
C PHE A 119 -7.85 -2.52 10.76
N GLU A 120 -9.05 -2.55 10.20
CA GLU A 120 -9.37 -3.35 9.00
C GLU A 120 -8.83 -2.71 7.72
N SER A 121 -8.34 -3.55 6.81
CA SER A 121 -7.97 -3.11 5.47
C SER A 121 -9.23 -2.60 4.76
N ALA A 122 -9.13 -1.41 4.18
CA ALA A 122 -10.27 -0.82 3.46
C ALA A 122 -10.57 -1.51 2.12
N VAL A 123 -9.67 -2.38 1.64
CA VAL A 123 -9.84 -3.18 0.44
C VAL A 123 -9.43 -4.61 0.74
N GLU A 124 -10.21 -5.56 0.23
CA GLU A 124 -9.96 -6.99 0.32
C GLU A 124 -9.81 -7.59 -1.09
N GLU A 125 -8.69 -8.31 -1.31
CA GLU A 125 -8.48 -9.18 -2.47
C GLU A 125 -7.63 -10.39 -2.01
N PRO A 126 -8.23 -11.58 -1.80
CA PRO A 126 -7.51 -12.72 -1.21
C PRO A 126 -6.54 -13.40 -2.18
N CYS A 127 -6.84 -13.40 -3.48
CA CYS A 127 -5.97 -13.93 -4.52
C CYS A 127 -5.39 -12.76 -5.32
N THR A 128 -4.15 -12.39 -5.02
CA THR A 128 -3.55 -11.16 -5.55
C THR A 128 -2.19 -11.42 -6.20
N MET A 129 -1.84 -10.53 -7.13
CA MET A 129 -0.48 -10.23 -7.55
C MET A 129 -0.05 -8.95 -6.82
N ASN A 130 0.82 -9.08 -5.82
CA ASN A 130 1.36 -7.96 -5.06
C ASN A 130 2.62 -7.41 -5.74
N LEU A 131 2.48 -6.24 -6.34
CA LEU A 131 3.53 -5.57 -7.09
C LEU A 131 4.56 -4.90 -6.17
N LEU A 132 4.19 -4.55 -4.93
CA LEU A 132 5.21 -4.18 -3.92
C LEU A 132 6.11 -5.38 -3.62
N GLY A 133 5.55 -6.59 -3.51
CA GLY A 133 6.32 -7.82 -3.35
C GLY A 133 7.32 -8.00 -4.50
N ALA A 134 6.86 -7.82 -5.74
CA ALA A 134 7.72 -7.88 -6.93
C ALA A 134 8.84 -6.83 -6.89
N MET A 135 8.54 -5.62 -6.42
CA MET A 135 9.54 -4.55 -6.30
C MET A 135 10.54 -4.82 -5.18
N LEU A 136 10.11 -5.38 -4.05
CA LEU A 136 11.00 -5.79 -2.97
C LEU A 136 11.98 -6.87 -3.44
N LEU A 137 11.50 -7.87 -4.19
CA LEU A 137 12.35 -8.88 -4.82
C LEU A 137 13.33 -8.22 -5.80
N ARG A 138 12.83 -7.37 -6.71
CA ARG A 138 13.64 -6.69 -7.73
C ARG A 138 14.75 -5.84 -7.14
N THR A 139 14.46 -5.14 -6.05
CA THR A 139 15.40 -4.23 -5.37
C THR A 139 16.18 -4.94 -4.25
N GLY A 140 16.01 -6.26 -4.13
CA GLY A 140 16.73 -7.16 -3.22
C GLY A 140 16.46 -6.95 -1.73
N TRP A 141 15.33 -6.34 -1.38
CA TRP A 141 14.89 -6.25 0.02
C TRP A 141 14.52 -7.60 0.62
N THR A 142 14.18 -8.57 -0.23
CA THR A 142 13.82 -9.92 0.15
C THR A 142 14.12 -10.87 -1.00
N ASP A 143 14.24 -12.15 -0.69
CA ASP A 143 14.23 -13.31 -1.59
C ASP A 143 12.95 -14.15 -1.44
N ASP A 144 12.04 -13.74 -0.55
CA ASP A 144 10.80 -14.44 -0.26
C ASP A 144 9.77 -14.19 -1.36
N VAL A 145 9.67 -15.15 -2.28
CA VAL A 145 8.70 -15.10 -3.39
C VAL A 145 7.25 -15.14 -2.95
N THR A 146 6.95 -15.60 -1.72
CA THR A 146 5.57 -15.66 -1.22
C THR A 146 4.95 -14.27 -1.06
N MET A 147 5.78 -13.24 -0.92
CA MET A 147 5.38 -11.83 -0.91
C MET A 147 4.64 -11.38 -2.18
N LEU A 148 4.79 -12.10 -3.31
CA LEU A 148 4.03 -11.85 -4.53
C LEU A 148 2.53 -12.14 -4.37
N SER A 149 2.15 -12.97 -3.39
CA SER A 149 0.76 -13.38 -3.14
C SER A 149 0.19 -12.80 -1.86
N GLU A 150 0.98 -12.07 -1.06
CA GLU A 150 0.50 -11.45 0.17
C GLU A 150 -0.32 -10.19 -0.14
N PRO A 151 -1.57 -10.04 0.32
CA PRO A 151 -2.31 -8.79 0.17
C PRO A 151 -1.69 -7.67 1.00
N CYS A 152 -1.77 -6.45 0.49
CA CYS A 152 -1.28 -5.26 1.16
C CYS A 152 -2.37 -4.69 2.10
N LEU A 153 -1.96 -4.14 3.24
CA LEU A 153 -2.88 -3.34 4.06
C LEU A 153 -3.32 -2.10 3.27
N VAL A 154 -4.62 -1.81 3.24
CA VAL A 154 -5.15 -0.59 2.61
C VAL A 154 -5.67 0.36 3.66
N VAL A 155 -5.05 1.54 3.74
CA VAL A 155 -5.43 2.60 4.68
C VAL A 155 -6.24 3.64 3.93
N ARG A 156 -7.53 3.75 4.25
CA ARG A 156 -8.41 4.72 3.61
C ARG A 156 -8.44 6.06 4.32
N HIS A 157 -8.41 7.13 3.53
CA HIS A 157 -8.88 8.44 3.95
C HIS A 157 -10.03 8.91 3.03
N GLN A 158 -11.12 9.35 3.64
CA GLN A 158 -12.22 10.02 2.95
C GLN A 158 -12.17 11.48 3.37
N GLY A 159 -11.99 12.39 2.40
CA GLY A 159 -12.22 13.81 2.64
C GLY A 159 -13.70 14.04 2.95
N ASN A 160 -13.99 14.99 3.84
CA ASN A 160 -15.36 15.45 4.01
C ASN A 160 -15.77 16.15 2.72
N SER A 161 -16.81 15.64 2.05
CA SER A 161 -17.51 16.40 1.02
C SER A 161 -18.14 17.61 1.71
N ASN A 162 -17.61 18.81 1.46
CA ASN A 162 -18.38 20.03 1.69
C ASN A 162 -19.38 20.21 0.56
#